data_AF-A0A1C5U7D2-F1
#
_entry.id   AF-A0A1C5U7D2-F1
#
_cell.length_a   1.000
_cell.length_b   1.000
_cell.length_c   1.000
_cell.angle_alpha   90.00
_cell.angle_beta   90.00
_cell.angle_gamma   90.00
#
_symmetry.space_group_name_H-M   'P 1'
#
loop_
_entity.id
_entity.type
_entity.pdbx_description
1 polymer ?
#
loop_
_entity_poly.entity_id
_entity_poly.type
_entity_poly.pdbx_seq_one_letter_code
_entity_poly.pdbx_strand_id
1 'polypeptide(L)'
;MRKILTSEIFENMLKDYHNGMCLVDLSNKYGFQEQTIQKHFKSIGITIFKRNVKNFTEQEVNHIIEDYKNGMKPYELSIKYQRNSATIIGKLKSLGVYVNSTYRFSFEDIEFLKVHYPKGDWTAIEKRFPDLTKTSIHTKMSKLGISLDNYFWDKKDEELLIKCYSELYGNITDLIKLFEYKYTYAAIISKARKLGLKTRNFWSSNEIEILKENYSTHTVDDMKILLPNRSRDSIIGQAKKLGLTNKSKLDVCFSAKEKMYIANNFNNMSDKEIGKKLHRSSSAINCYRFRNRLMKTYEKSSYLDLSEYIRRNNIEWKKNSMKKCSYRCVLSGKRFDDIHHIYGFNLILNEALEVLNLDVKDNINKYSKLELKKILLTFREIQSHHPLGVCLTKEIHMKFHEIYGYGNNTEEQWNHFVENYNKKVA
;
A
#
# COMPACT_ATOMS: atom_id res chain seq x y z
N MET A 1 -43.28 -21.33 38.26
CA MET A 1 -42.49 -20.98 39.46
C MET A 1 -41.31 -20.11 39.01
N ARG A 2 -41.16 -18.87 39.50
CA ARG A 2 -40.00 -18.03 39.13
C ARG A 2 -38.76 -18.60 39.81
N LYS A 3 -37.74 -18.99 39.04
CA LYS A 3 -36.47 -19.48 39.57
C LYS A 3 -35.71 -18.32 40.22
N ILE A 4 -35.34 -18.45 41.49
CA ILE A 4 -34.61 -17.43 42.25
C ILE A 4 -33.11 -17.77 42.19
N LEU A 5 -32.28 -16.78 41.87
CA LEU A 5 -30.83 -16.91 41.91
C LEU A 5 -30.34 -16.68 43.35
N THR A 6 -30.03 -17.75 44.07
CA THR A 6 -29.45 -17.66 45.42
C THR A 6 -27.96 -17.33 45.36
N SER A 7 -27.39 -16.82 46.46
CA SER A 7 -25.95 -16.54 46.56
C SER A 7 -25.10 -17.78 46.28
N GLU A 8 -25.49 -18.95 46.78
CA GLU A 8 -24.80 -20.22 46.54
C GLU A 8 -24.78 -20.62 45.06
N ILE A 9 -25.91 -20.49 44.37
CA ILE A 9 -25.98 -20.76 42.92
C ILE A 9 -25.09 -19.77 42.15
N PHE A 10 -25.08 -18.51 42.57
CA PHE A 10 -24.26 -17.49 41.94
C PHE A 10 -22.75 -17.75 42.13
N GLU A 11 -22.32 -18.14 43.33
CA GLU A 11 -20.92 -18.50 43.60
C GLU A 11 -20.47 -19.72 42.79
N ASN A 12 -21.30 -20.76 42.71
CA ASN A 12 -21.03 -21.94 41.88
C ASN A 12 -20.95 -21.57 40.39
N MET A 13 -21.83 -20.67 39.93
CA MET A 13 -21.81 -20.16 38.55
C MET A 13 -20.55 -19.36 38.24
N LEU A 14 -20.02 -18.58 39.19
CA LEU A 14 -18.75 -17.87 39.05
C LEU A 14 -17.57 -18.84 38.98
N LYS A 15 -17.55 -19.86 39.85
CA LYS A 15 -16.51 -20.90 39.84
C LYS A 15 -16.45 -21.62 38.49
N ASP A 16 -17.60 -22.00 37.96
CA ASP A 16 -17.71 -22.63 36.64
C ASP A 16 -17.31 -21.71 35.49
N TYR A 17 -17.65 -20.42 35.57
CA TYR A 17 -17.21 -19.42 34.62
C TYR A 17 -15.68 -19.30 34.58
N HIS A 18 -15.04 -19.27 35.76
CA HIS A 18 -13.58 -19.27 35.88
C HIS A 18 -12.94 -20.59 35.39
N ASN A 19 -13.69 -21.69 35.48
CA ASN A 19 -13.32 -22.99 34.91
C ASN A 19 -13.59 -23.11 33.40
N GLY A 20 -13.90 -22.00 32.71
CA GLY A 20 -13.94 -21.95 31.26
C GLY A 20 -15.32 -22.05 30.63
N MET A 21 -16.39 -22.23 31.42
CA MET A 21 -17.76 -22.28 30.91
C MET A 21 -18.17 -20.93 30.31
N CYS A 22 -18.77 -20.96 29.11
CA CYS A 22 -19.33 -19.76 28.48
C CYS A 22 -20.76 -19.49 28.98
N LEU A 23 -21.33 -18.35 28.59
CA LEU A 23 -22.65 -17.92 29.06
C LEU A 23 -23.75 -18.93 28.71
N VAL A 24 -23.66 -19.58 27.55
CA VAL A 24 -24.57 -20.66 27.13
C VAL A 24 -24.42 -21.90 28.00
N ASP A 25 -23.19 -22.31 28.30
CA ASP A 25 -22.95 -23.48 29.15
C ASP A 25 -23.52 -23.26 30.56
N LEU A 26 -23.34 -22.05 31.11
CA LEU A 26 -23.89 -21.65 32.41
C LEU A 26 -25.43 -21.57 32.37
N SER A 27 -25.99 -20.99 31.31
CA SER A 27 -27.44 -20.94 31.09
C SER A 27 -28.05 -22.35 31.08
N ASN A 28 -27.42 -23.28 30.35
CA ASN A 28 -27.88 -24.67 30.25
C ASN A 28 -27.72 -25.42 31.58
N LYS A 29 -26.56 -25.28 32.25
CA LYS A 29 -26.27 -25.98 33.51
C LYS A 29 -27.18 -25.52 34.66
N TYR A 30 -27.36 -24.21 34.80
CA TYR A 30 -28.08 -23.63 35.93
C TYR A 30 -29.53 -23.29 35.60
N GLY A 31 -29.96 -23.41 34.34
CA GLY A 31 -31.34 -23.16 33.89
C GLY A 31 -31.82 -21.74 34.15
N PHE A 32 -30.95 -20.74 33.97
CA PHE A 32 -31.29 -19.32 33.99
C PHE A 32 -31.12 -18.71 32.61
N GLN A 33 -31.93 -17.71 32.28
CA GLN A 33 -31.74 -16.97 31.04
C GLN A 33 -30.37 -16.28 31.02
N GLU A 34 -29.69 -16.34 29.86
CA GLU A 34 -28.37 -15.70 29.66
C GLU A 34 -28.34 -14.22 30.09
N GLN A 35 -29.43 -13.48 29.84
CA GLN A 35 -29.56 -12.07 30.20
C GLN A 35 -29.53 -11.86 31.73
N THR A 36 -30.12 -12.79 32.48
CA THR A 36 -30.10 -12.78 33.94
C THR A 36 -28.67 -12.96 34.43
N ILE A 37 -27.98 -13.99 33.94
CA ILE A 37 -26.59 -14.28 34.30
C ILE A 37 -25.68 -13.07 33.96
N GLN A 38 -25.81 -12.52 32.75
CA GLN A 38 -25.04 -11.37 32.29
C GLN A 38 -25.24 -10.13 33.18
N LYS A 39 -26.47 -9.88 33.64
CA LYS A 39 -26.78 -8.75 34.55
C LYS A 39 -26.06 -8.90 35.89
N HIS A 40 -26.05 -10.11 36.46
CA HIS A 40 -25.38 -10.37 37.73
C HIS A 40 -23.85 -10.32 37.61
N PHE A 41 -23.29 -10.81 36.51
CA PHE A 41 -21.84 -10.69 36.25
C PHE A 41 -21.44 -9.24 36.07
N LYS A 42 -22.26 -8.45 35.38
CA LYS A 42 -22.02 -7.00 35.23
C LYS A 42 -22.05 -6.26 36.57
N SER A 43 -22.91 -6.65 37.52
CA SER A 43 -22.94 -6.01 38.85
C SER A 43 -21.67 -6.20 39.68
N ILE A 44 -20.86 -7.21 39.36
CA ILE A 44 -19.56 -7.45 40.01
C ILE A 44 -18.37 -7.10 39.10
N GLY A 45 -18.61 -6.36 38.01
CA GLY A 45 -17.57 -5.87 37.10
C GLY A 45 -17.16 -6.82 35.97
N ILE A 46 -17.78 -8.00 35.85
CA ILE A 46 -17.52 -8.94 34.74
C ILE A 46 -18.39 -8.57 33.54
N THR A 47 -17.77 -8.09 32.46
CA THR A 47 -18.48 -7.74 31.21
C THR A 47 -18.32 -8.83 30.16
N ILE A 48 -19.43 -9.50 29.80
CA ILE A 48 -19.46 -10.53 28.75
C ILE A 48 -19.93 -9.91 27.43
N PHE A 49 -19.06 -9.95 26.41
CA PHE A 49 -19.33 -9.38 25.08
C PHE A 49 -19.81 -10.40 24.03
N LYS A 50 -19.57 -11.71 24.23
CA LYS A 50 -19.94 -12.77 23.27
C LYS A 50 -20.50 -13.99 23.99
N ARG A 51 -21.62 -14.54 23.50
CA ARG A 51 -22.40 -15.60 24.17
C ARG A 51 -21.74 -16.99 24.15
N ASN A 52 -21.06 -17.35 23.06
CA ASN A 52 -20.57 -18.72 22.81
C ASN A 52 -19.04 -18.87 22.84
N VAL A 53 -18.31 -17.92 23.44
CA VAL A 53 -16.85 -17.98 23.47
C VAL A 53 -16.41 -18.68 24.76
N LYS A 54 -15.78 -19.85 24.62
CA LYS A 54 -15.15 -20.55 25.74
C LYS A 54 -14.06 -19.67 26.37
N ASN A 55 -14.12 -19.46 27.68
CA ASN A 55 -13.08 -18.70 28.38
C ASN A 55 -11.82 -19.54 28.55
N PHE A 56 -10.67 -18.88 28.69
CA PHE A 56 -9.46 -19.56 29.10
C PHE A 56 -9.53 -19.83 30.62
N THR A 57 -9.19 -21.04 31.04
CA THR A 57 -8.98 -21.31 32.47
C THR A 57 -7.65 -20.70 32.91
N GLU A 58 -7.50 -20.42 34.21
CA GLU A 58 -6.24 -19.89 34.74
C GLU A 58 -5.06 -20.84 34.47
N GLN A 59 -5.28 -22.14 34.66
CA GLN A 59 -4.29 -23.17 34.37
C GLN A 59 -3.93 -23.22 32.87
N GLU A 60 -4.91 -23.13 31.98
CA GLU A 60 -4.69 -23.10 30.52
C GLU A 60 -3.85 -21.86 30.14
N VAL A 61 -4.14 -20.70 30.70
CA VAL A 61 -3.35 -19.47 30.46
C VAL A 61 -1.91 -19.65 30.90
N ASN A 62 -1.68 -20.23 32.08
CA ASN A 62 -0.33 -20.42 32.63
C ASN A 62 0.50 -21.35 31.74
N HIS A 63 -0.05 -22.48 31.30
CA HIS A 63 0.64 -23.38 30.38
C HIS A 63 0.88 -22.74 29.00
N ILE A 64 -0.08 -21.97 28.47
CA ILE A 64 0.10 -21.21 27.22
C ILE A 64 1.26 -20.22 27.33
N ILE A 65 1.39 -19.52 28.47
CA ILE A 65 2.48 -18.56 28.70
C ILE A 65 3.83 -19.26 28.76
N GLU A 66 3.91 -20.39 29.46
CA GLU A 66 5.13 -21.19 29.59
C GLU A 66 5.60 -21.68 28.21
N ASP A 67 4.73 -22.33 27.46
CA ASP A 67 5.03 -22.80 26.09
C ASP A 67 5.42 -21.65 25.15
N TYR A 68 4.73 -20.52 25.25
CA TYR A 68 5.03 -19.33 24.45
C TYR A 68 6.41 -18.76 24.79
N LYS A 69 6.79 -18.73 26.07
CA LYS A 69 8.13 -18.33 26.53
C LYS A 69 9.20 -19.32 26.08
N ASN A 70 8.85 -20.59 25.96
CA ASN A 70 9.71 -21.64 25.43
C ASN A 70 9.78 -21.66 23.89
N GLY A 71 9.20 -20.67 23.21
CA GLY A 71 9.39 -20.44 21.79
C GLY A 71 8.24 -20.89 20.90
N MET A 72 7.19 -21.53 21.43
CA MET A 72 6.05 -21.96 20.62
C MET A 72 5.35 -20.76 19.96
N LYS A 73 5.08 -20.87 18.66
CA LYS A 73 4.38 -19.87 17.87
C LYS A 73 2.88 -19.90 18.19
N PRO A 74 2.16 -18.77 18.03
CA PRO A 74 0.71 -18.75 18.25
C PRO A 74 -0.10 -19.77 17.43
N TYR A 75 0.39 -20.21 16.27
CA TYR A 75 -0.24 -21.27 15.49
C TYR A 75 -0.02 -22.67 16.12
N GLU A 76 1.14 -22.92 16.73
CA GLU A 76 1.45 -24.20 17.39
C GLU A 76 0.67 -24.32 18.69
N LEU A 77 0.60 -23.21 19.44
CA LEU A 77 -0.27 -23.09 20.62
C LEU A 77 -1.74 -23.31 20.24
N SER A 78 -2.16 -22.82 19.07
CA SER A 78 -3.52 -22.99 18.57
C SER A 78 -3.88 -24.47 18.37
N ILE A 79 -2.94 -25.27 17.84
CA ILE A 79 -3.08 -26.71 17.69
C ILE A 79 -3.07 -27.40 19.06
N LYS A 80 -2.06 -27.12 19.90
CA LYS A 80 -1.86 -27.76 21.22
C LYS A 80 -3.05 -27.55 22.16
N TYR A 81 -3.57 -26.33 22.23
CA TYR A 81 -4.65 -25.96 23.14
C TYR A 81 -6.03 -25.99 22.47
N GLN A 82 -6.11 -26.35 21.17
CA GLN A 82 -7.35 -26.37 20.39
C GLN A 82 -8.11 -25.02 20.46
N ARG A 83 -7.35 -23.92 20.42
CA ARG A 83 -7.87 -22.55 20.46
C ARG A 83 -7.55 -21.84 19.16
N ASN A 84 -8.36 -20.85 18.79
CA ASN A 84 -8.01 -20.03 17.63
C ASN A 84 -6.74 -19.20 17.95
N SER A 85 -5.76 -19.19 17.03
CA SER A 85 -4.50 -18.47 17.22
C SER A 85 -4.69 -16.98 17.52
N ALA A 86 -5.67 -16.32 16.90
CA ALA A 86 -5.98 -14.91 17.18
C ALA A 86 -6.48 -14.70 18.61
N THR A 87 -7.20 -15.67 19.18
CA THR A 87 -7.67 -15.58 20.58
C THR A 87 -6.52 -15.74 21.57
N ILE A 88 -5.57 -16.63 21.30
CA ILE A 88 -4.33 -16.76 22.08
C ILE A 88 -3.51 -15.47 21.99
N ILE A 89 -3.32 -14.92 20.79
CA ILE A 89 -2.61 -13.64 20.59
C ILE A 89 -3.28 -12.52 21.38
N GLY A 90 -4.61 -12.42 21.32
CA GLY A 90 -5.38 -11.44 22.08
C GLY A 90 -5.15 -11.58 23.59
N LYS A 91 -5.18 -12.81 24.11
CA LYS A 91 -4.93 -13.10 25.52
C LYS A 91 -3.49 -12.72 25.93
N LEU A 92 -2.48 -13.14 25.16
CA LEU A 92 -1.08 -12.80 25.43
C LEU A 92 -0.82 -11.28 25.37
N LYS A 93 -1.48 -10.56 24.45
CA LYS A 93 -1.43 -9.09 24.38
C LYS A 93 -2.04 -8.43 25.62
N SER A 94 -3.19 -8.92 26.08
CA SER A 94 -3.85 -8.39 27.29
C SER A 94 -3.01 -8.56 28.55
N LEU A 95 -2.11 -9.55 28.57
CA LEU A 95 -1.18 -9.82 29.66
C LEU A 95 0.19 -9.14 29.49
N GLY A 96 0.41 -8.40 28.39
CA GLY A 96 1.70 -7.77 28.10
C GLY A 96 2.84 -8.73 27.73
N VAL A 97 2.55 -10.01 27.46
CA VAL A 97 3.55 -11.04 27.17
C VAL A 97 3.83 -11.17 25.67
N TYR A 98 2.90 -10.72 24.82
CA TYR A 98 3.02 -10.90 23.36
C TYR A 98 4.14 -10.05 22.75
N VAL A 99 4.97 -10.66 21.90
CA VAL A 99 6.07 -10.01 21.17
C VAL A 99 5.84 -10.19 19.68
N ASN A 100 5.89 -9.08 18.93
CA ASN A 100 5.77 -9.10 17.47
C ASN A 100 7.14 -9.44 16.84
N SER A 101 7.48 -10.73 16.80
CA SER A 101 8.71 -11.26 16.21
C SER A 101 8.41 -12.41 15.26
N THR A 102 9.14 -12.44 14.14
CA THR A 102 9.09 -13.52 13.14
C THR A 102 9.76 -14.80 13.64
N TYR A 103 10.77 -14.68 14.51
CA TYR A 103 11.45 -15.80 15.16
C TYR A 103 11.45 -15.64 16.70
N ARG A 104 11.31 -16.75 17.42
CA ARG A 104 11.34 -16.79 18.89
C ARG A 104 12.45 -17.74 19.32
N PHE A 105 13.47 -17.19 19.97
CA PHE A 105 14.55 -17.97 20.54
C PHE A 105 14.02 -18.76 21.74
N SER A 106 14.15 -20.08 21.71
CA SER A 106 13.87 -20.93 22.87
C SER A 106 14.93 -20.75 23.96
N PHE A 107 14.72 -21.35 25.13
CA PHE A 107 15.73 -21.39 26.18
C PHE A 107 17.02 -22.06 25.67
N GLU A 108 16.90 -23.18 24.97
CA GLU A 108 18.01 -23.93 24.39
C GLU A 108 18.75 -23.13 23.33
N ASP A 109 18.05 -22.31 22.54
CA ASP A 109 18.70 -21.42 21.57
C ASP A 109 19.55 -20.34 22.24
N ILE A 110 19.08 -19.80 23.37
CA ILE A 110 19.84 -18.82 24.14
C ILE A 110 21.07 -19.46 24.79
N GLU A 111 20.93 -20.64 25.38
CA GLU A 111 22.07 -21.35 25.96
C GLU A 111 23.11 -21.73 24.89
N PHE A 112 22.66 -22.18 23.72
CA PHE A 112 23.55 -22.39 22.58
C PHE A 112 24.28 -21.11 22.17
N LEU A 113 23.55 -20.00 21.98
CA LEU A 113 24.15 -18.73 21.56
C LEU A 113 25.12 -18.17 22.61
N LYS A 114 24.86 -18.34 23.90
CA LYS A 114 25.79 -17.92 24.98
C LYS A 114 27.17 -18.57 24.86
N VAL A 115 27.26 -19.79 24.30
CA VAL A 115 28.53 -20.51 24.15
C VAL A 115 29.23 -20.18 22.82
N HIS A 116 28.47 -20.12 21.72
CA HIS A 116 29.04 -20.01 20.38
C HIS A 116 29.21 -18.55 19.89
N TYR A 117 28.30 -17.66 20.29
CA TYR A 117 28.34 -16.26 19.84
C TYR A 117 29.58 -15.51 20.33
N PRO A 118 30.00 -15.56 21.61
CA PRO A 118 31.20 -14.83 22.05
C PRO A 118 32.45 -15.19 21.24
N LYS A 119 32.60 -16.46 20.86
CA LYS A 119 33.73 -16.97 20.07
C LYS A 119 33.69 -16.58 18.59
N GLY A 120 32.57 -16.02 18.11
CA GLY A 120 32.36 -15.75 16.69
C GLY A 120 32.24 -17.00 15.83
N ASP A 121 31.78 -18.13 16.40
CA ASP A 121 31.59 -19.41 15.69
C ASP A 121 30.35 -19.36 14.78
N TRP A 122 30.43 -18.55 13.72
CA TRP A 122 29.34 -18.33 12.78
C TRP A 122 28.99 -19.60 12.01
N THR A 123 29.94 -20.51 11.81
CA THR A 123 29.66 -21.79 11.15
C THR A 123 28.66 -22.63 11.96
N ALA A 124 28.84 -22.76 13.27
CA ALA A 124 27.88 -23.47 14.11
C ALA A 124 26.55 -22.71 14.24
N ILE A 125 26.59 -21.39 14.33
CA ILE A 125 25.39 -20.54 14.47
C ILE A 125 24.54 -20.58 13.19
N GLU A 126 25.13 -20.42 12.01
CA GLU A 126 24.42 -20.48 10.72
C GLU A 126 23.84 -21.88 10.46
N LYS A 127 24.55 -22.95 10.88
CA LYS A 127 24.04 -24.32 10.80
C LYS A 127 22.79 -24.53 11.66
N ARG A 128 22.75 -23.95 12.86
CA ARG A 128 21.59 -24.06 13.76
C ARG A 128 20.45 -23.12 13.37
N PHE A 129 20.76 -21.94 12.84
CA PHE A 129 19.80 -20.90 12.50
C PHE A 129 19.87 -20.50 11.00
N PRO A 130 19.58 -21.43 10.06
CA PRO A 130 19.78 -21.20 8.63
C PRO A 130 18.89 -20.08 8.07
N ASP A 131 17.71 -19.88 8.66
CA ASP A 131 16.74 -18.87 8.23
C ASP A 131 16.90 -17.51 8.94
N LEU A 132 17.86 -17.39 9.87
CA LEU A 132 18.11 -16.14 10.60
C LEU A 132 19.29 -15.37 10.01
N THR A 133 19.10 -14.06 9.90
CA THR A 133 20.19 -13.16 9.55
C THR A 133 21.13 -12.98 10.75
N LYS A 134 22.45 -12.82 10.49
CA LYS A 134 23.43 -12.46 11.53
C LYS A 134 22.98 -11.27 12.37
N THR A 135 22.37 -10.26 11.74
CA THR A 135 21.82 -9.07 12.41
C THR A 135 20.78 -9.41 13.47
N SER A 136 19.91 -10.41 13.22
CA SER A 136 18.92 -10.87 14.19
C SER A 136 19.59 -11.46 15.44
N ILE A 137 20.61 -12.30 15.22
CA ILE A 137 21.44 -12.88 16.28
C ILE A 137 22.14 -11.78 17.08
N HIS A 138 22.86 -10.87 16.41
CA HIS A 138 23.53 -9.73 17.07
C HIS A 138 22.58 -8.90 17.92
N THR A 139 21.39 -8.57 17.38
CA THR A 139 20.37 -7.79 18.11
C THR A 139 19.92 -8.53 19.37
N LYS A 140 19.72 -9.84 19.28
CA LYS A 140 19.32 -10.66 20.42
C LYS A 140 20.41 -10.72 21.48
N MET A 141 21.65 -10.97 21.08
CA MET A 141 22.78 -11.07 22.02
C MET A 141 23.11 -9.73 22.68
N SER A 142 23.03 -8.63 21.93
CA SER A 142 23.17 -7.28 22.46
C SER A 142 22.11 -6.97 23.53
N LYS A 143 20.84 -7.35 23.31
CA LYS A 143 19.78 -7.20 24.34
C LYS A 143 20.04 -8.03 25.60
N LEU A 144 20.80 -9.11 25.49
CA LEU A 144 21.22 -9.96 26.61
C LEU A 144 22.53 -9.49 27.24
N GLY A 145 23.15 -8.41 26.73
CA GLY A 145 24.43 -7.91 27.23
C GLY A 145 25.63 -8.77 26.85
N ILE A 146 25.51 -9.64 25.85
CA ILE A 146 26.56 -10.57 25.43
C ILE A 146 27.24 -10.03 24.17
N SER A 147 28.55 -9.80 24.26
CA SER A 147 29.41 -9.34 23.16
C SER A 147 30.29 -10.45 22.59
N LEU A 148 30.87 -10.21 21.43
CA LEU A 148 31.97 -11.02 20.89
C LEU A 148 33.23 -10.84 21.76
N ASP A 149 34.03 -11.89 21.91
CA ASP A 149 35.31 -11.85 22.63
C ASP A 149 36.32 -10.95 21.89
N ASN A 150 36.25 -10.93 20.56
CA ASN A 150 37.07 -10.09 19.70
C ASN A 150 36.42 -8.75 19.32
N TYR A 151 35.48 -8.25 20.13
CA TYR A 151 34.69 -7.03 19.82
C TYR A 151 35.52 -5.76 19.60
N PHE A 152 36.77 -5.73 20.05
CA PHE A 152 37.64 -4.57 19.89
C PHE A 152 38.25 -4.48 18.48
N TRP A 153 38.46 -3.24 18.03
CA TRP A 153 39.23 -2.95 16.82
C TRP A 153 40.65 -3.46 16.99
N ASP A 154 41.02 -4.44 16.17
CA ASP A 154 42.40 -4.87 16.03
C ASP A 154 43.11 -4.07 14.92
N LYS A 155 44.43 -4.22 14.85
CA LYS A 155 45.25 -3.49 13.88
C LYS A 155 44.88 -3.84 12.43
N LYS A 156 44.48 -5.10 12.16
CA LYS A 156 44.08 -5.55 10.83
C LYS A 156 42.76 -4.90 10.40
N ASP A 157 41.81 -4.77 11.31
CA ASP A 157 40.54 -4.08 11.07
C ASP A 157 40.75 -2.58 10.80
N GLU A 158 41.67 -1.95 11.53
CA GLU A 158 42.03 -0.55 11.29
C GLU A 158 42.68 -0.35 9.91
N GLU A 159 43.65 -1.19 9.55
CA GLU A 159 44.30 -1.18 8.24
C GLU A 159 43.30 -1.41 7.10
N LEU A 160 42.38 -2.37 7.28
CA LEU A 160 41.32 -2.66 6.33
C LEU A 160 40.34 -1.48 6.18
N LEU A 161 39.96 -0.85 7.30
CA LEU A 161 39.11 0.33 7.28
C LEU A 161 39.80 1.49 6.54
N ILE A 162 41.06 1.78 6.86
CA ILE A 162 41.83 2.85 6.21
C ILE A 162 41.90 2.63 4.70
N LYS A 163 42.14 1.39 4.26
CA LYS A 163 42.26 1.03 2.85
C LYS A 163 40.95 1.19 2.07
N CYS A 164 39.83 0.76 2.64
CA CYS A 164 38.57 0.58 1.87
C CYS A 164 37.49 1.63 2.16
N TYR A 165 37.62 2.43 3.22
CA TYR A 165 36.54 3.31 3.67
C TYR A 165 36.18 4.43 2.69
N SER A 166 37.15 4.97 1.94
CA SER A 166 36.93 6.04 0.97
C SER A 166 36.01 5.60 -0.18
N GLU A 167 36.24 4.40 -0.73
CA GLU A 167 35.48 3.84 -1.85
C GLU A 167 34.08 3.37 -1.42
N LEU A 168 33.98 2.81 -0.20
CA LEU A 168 32.72 2.28 0.34
C LEU A 168 31.91 3.30 1.15
N TYR A 169 32.35 4.56 1.18
CA TYR A 169 31.71 5.59 1.99
C TYR A 169 30.24 5.80 1.62
N GLY A 170 29.37 5.78 2.64
CA GLY A 170 27.91 5.91 2.46
C GLY A 170 27.21 4.62 2.03
N ASN A 171 27.95 3.58 1.64
CA ASN A 171 27.39 2.26 1.36
C ASN A 171 27.32 1.44 2.65
N ILE A 172 26.16 1.51 3.31
CA ILE A 172 25.91 0.86 4.61
C ILE A 172 26.14 -0.65 4.53
N THR A 173 25.61 -1.29 3.48
CA THR A 173 25.62 -2.75 3.34
C THR A 173 27.03 -3.28 3.14
N ASP A 174 27.81 -2.66 2.26
CA ASP A 174 29.14 -3.15 1.91
C ASP A 174 30.17 -2.86 3.02
N LEU A 175 30.03 -1.74 3.74
CA LEU A 175 30.84 -1.46 4.92
C LEU A 175 30.62 -2.47 6.06
N ILE A 176 29.38 -2.87 6.32
CA ILE A 176 29.11 -3.88 7.37
C ILE A 176 29.65 -5.26 6.92
N LYS A 177 29.48 -5.61 5.65
CA LYS A 177 29.99 -6.87 5.09
C LYS A 177 31.52 -6.95 5.11
N LEU A 178 32.21 -5.83 4.91
CA LEU A 178 33.68 -5.76 4.93
C LEU A 178 34.29 -6.34 6.21
N PHE A 179 33.61 -6.17 7.33
CA PHE A 179 34.02 -6.69 8.64
C PHE A 179 33.24 -7.93 9.06
N GLU A 180 32.66 -8.67 8.11
CA GLU A 180 31.87 -9.87 8.38
C GLU A 180 30.78 -9.65 9.44
N TYR A 181 30.18 -8.45 9.45
CA TYR A 181 29.17 -8.01 10.42
C TYR A 181 29.68 -7.87 11.87
N LYS A 182 31.01 -7.95 12.11
CA LYS A 182 31.66 -7.70 13.41
C LYS A 182 31.33 -6.32 13.99
N TYR A 183 31.21 -5.30 13.14
CA TYR A 183 30.92 -3.93 13.56
C TYR A 183 29.60 -3.41 12.97
N THR A 184 28.84 -2.67 13.78
CA THR A 184 27.69 -1.91 13.30
C THR A 184 28.16 -0.74 12.42
N TYR A 185 27.30 -0.29 11.50
CA TYR A 185 27.59 0.91 10.70
C TYR A 185 28.00 2.11 11.57
N ALA A 186 27.28 2.37 12.66
CA ALA A 186 27.62 3.46 13.57
C ALA A 186 29.01 3.30 14.22
N ALA A 187 29.41 2.08 14.59
CA ALA A 187 30.74 1.80 15.12
C ALA A 187 31.84 2.04 14.08
N ILE A 188 31.62 1.59 12.83
CA ILE A 188 32.52 1.83 11.69
C ILE A 188 32.71 3.33 11.44
N ILE A 189 31.60 4.09 11.36
CA ILE A 189 31.65 5.54 11.17
C ILE A 189 32.37 6.22 12.35
N SER A 190 32.07 5.81 13.58
CA SER A 190 32.73 6.38 14.76
C SER A 190 34.23 6.09 14.76
N LYS A 191 34.66 4.90 14.33
CA LYS A 191 36.08 4.55 14.22
C LYS A 191 36.76 5.32 13.10
N ALA A 192 36.16 5.39 11.92
CA ALA A 192 36.67 6.15 10.78
C ALA A 192 36.89 7.61 11.14
N ARG A 193 35.96 8.23 11.87
CA ARG A 193 36.09 9.59 12.40
C ARG A 193 37.26 9.72 13.38
N LYS A 194 37.46 8.75 14.29
CA LYS A 194 38.60 8.74 15.23
C LYS A 194 39.94 8.59 14.50
N LEU A 195 39.98 7.82 13.41
CA LEU A 195 41.14 7.65 12.54
C LEU A 195 41.36 8.84 11.58
N GLY A 196 40.55 9.91 11.68
CA GLY A 196 40.70 11.10 10.84
C GLY A 196 40.30 10.90 9.38
N LEU A 197 39.61 9.81 9.04
CA LEU A 197 39.13 9.53 7.69
C LEU A 197 37.98 10.51 7.38
N LYS A 198 38.28 11.62 6.71
CA LYS A 198 37.32 12.68 6.34
C LYS A 198 36.70 12.44 4.97
N THR A 199 35.42 12.77 4.88
CA THR A 199 34.43 12.21 3.93
C THR A 199 33.67 13.29 3.14
N ARG A 200 34.36 14.33 2.62
CA ARG A 200 33.69 15.31 1.76
C ARG A 200 33.73 14.84 0.30
N ASN A 201 32.62 14.30 -0.18
CA ASN A 201 32.34 14.24 -1.62
C ASN A 201 32.11 15.66 -2.12
N PHE A 202 33.16 16.32 -2.62
CA PHE A 202 32.99 17.57 -3.37
C PHE A 202 32.14 17.29 -4.62
N TRP A 203 31.35 18.28 -5.05
CA TRP A 203 30.65 18.19 -6.32
C TRP A 203 31.67 18.23 -7.45
N SER A 204 31.70 17.20 -8.29
CA SER A 204 32.52 17.20 -9.49
C SER A 204 31.96 18.19 -10.53
N SER A 205 32.81 18.62 -11.48
CA SER A 205 32.38 19.50 -12.57
C SER A 205 31.23 18.91 -13.37
N ASN A 206 31.26 17.60 -13.63
CA ASN A 206 30.21 16.87 -14.33
C ASN A 206 28.89 16.85 -13.53
N GLU A 207 28.94 16.59 -12.22
CA GLU A 207 27.72 16.64 -11.39
C GLU A 207 27.13 18.06 -11.33
N ILE A 208 27.96 19.10 -11.36
CA ILE A 208 27.52 20.51 -11.43
C ILE A 208 26.84 20.79 -12.77
N GLU A 209 27.38 20.28 -13.87
CA GLU A 209 26.82 20.42 -15.22
C GLU A 209 25.46 19.73 -15.34
N ILE A 210 25.38 18.46 -14.94
CA ILE A 210 24.12 17.70 -14.84
C ILE A 210 23.08 18.47 -14.02
N LEU A 211 23.49 19.04 -12.89
CA LEU A 211 22.59 19.81 -12.04
C LEU A 211 22.11 21.10 -12.73
N LYS A 212 22.98 21.83 -13.43
CA LYS A 212 22.61 23.07 -14.16
C LYS A 212 21.61 22.80 -15.29
N GLU A 213 21.81 21.72 -16.03
CA GLU A 213 20.99 21.39 -17.20
C GLU A 213 19.62 20.84 -16.82
N ASN A 214 19.53 20.09 -15.71
CA ASN A 214 18.36 19.26 -15.44
C ASN A 214 17.49 19.74 -14.26
N TYR A 215 18.03 20.53 -13.31
CA TYR A 215 17.33 20.86 -12.06
C TYR A 215 16.04 21.68 -12.27
N SER A 216 15.98 22.48 -13.33
CA SER A 216 14.81 23.33 -13.66
C SER A 216 13.68 22.55 -14.36
N THR A 217 13.98 21.40 -14.96
CA THR A 217 13.06 20.62 -15.80
C THR A 217 12.61 19.32 -15.15
N HIS A 218 13.35 18.84 -14.15
CA HIS A 218 13.16 17.58 -13.45
C HIS A 218 12.75 17.78 -11.98
N THR A 219 12.07 16.78 -11.41
CA THR A 219 11.81 16.76 -9.96
C THR A 219 13.06 16.35 -9.19
N VAL A 220 13.09 16.58 -7.88
CA VAL A 220 14.22 16.13 -7.04
C VAL A 220 14.38 14.60 -7.07
N ASP A 221 13.29 13.85 -7.29
CA ASP A 221 13.32 12.40 -7.44
C ASP A 221 13.93 11.97 -8.78
N ASP A 222 13.59 12.64 -9.87
CA ASP A 222 14.25 12.44 -11.16
C ASP A 222 15.75 12.79 -11.08
N MET A 223 16.09 13.87 -10.36
CA MET A 223 17.49 14.25 -10.13
C MET A 223 18.27 13.21 -9.33
N LYS A 224 17.61 12.43 -8.47
CA LYS A 224 18.26 11.30 -7.78
C LYS A 224 18.63 10.16 -8.72
N ILE A 225 17.95 10.02 -9.86
CA ILE A 225 18.30 9.01 -10.87
C ILE A 225 19.58 9.46 -11.60
N LEU A 226 19.68 10.76 -11.91
CA LEU A 226 20.85 11.36 -12.57
C LEU A 226 22.06 11.52 -11.63
N LEU A 227 21.81 11.67 -10.33
CA LEU A 227 22.82 11.86 -9.29
C LEU A 227 22.63 10.82 -8.16
N PRO A 228 22.84 9.52 -8.45
CA PRO A 228 22.49 8.42 -7.54
C PRO A 228 23.26 8.45 -6.21
N ASN A 229 24.44 9.05 -6.22
CA ASN A 229 25.31 9.18 -5.05
C ASN A 229 25.04 10.44 -4.21
N ARG A 230 24.02 11.23 -4.55
CA ARG A 230 23.64 12.46 -3.82
C ARG A 230 22.31 12.30 -3.12
N SER A 231 22.26 12.72 -1.85
CA SER A 231 21.01 12.84 -1.11
C SER A 231 20.17 14.00 -1.63
N ARG A 232 18.86 13.96 -1.40
CA ARG A 232 17.93 15.05 -1.76
C ARG A 232 18.42 16.40 -1.24
N ASP A 233 18.83 16.43 0.03
CA ASP A 233 19.29 17.65 0.69
C ASP A 233 20.62 18.15 0.11
N SER A 234 21.51 17.25 -0.28
CA SER A 234 22.75 17.62 -0.97
C SER A 234 22.46 18.27 -2.32
N ILE A 235 21.56 17.69 -3.11
CA ILE A 235 21.14 18.22 -4.42
C ILE A 235 20.52 19.61 -4.26
N ILE A 236 19.56 19.75 -3.32
CA ILE A 236 18.87 21.02 -3.05
C ILE A 236 19.87 22.08 -2.53
N GLY A 237 20.75 21.70 -1.61
CA GLY A 237 21.75 22.60 -1.03
C GLY A 237 22.73 23.13 -2.07
N GLN A 238 23.20 22.26 -2.97
CA GLN A 238 24.08 22.68 -4.07
C GLN A 238 23.35 23.55 -5.09
N ALA A 239 22.13 23.17 -5.48
CA ALA A 239 21.33 23.96 -6.41
C ALA A 239 21.07 25.38 -5.87
N LYS A 240 20.79 25.51 -4.57
CA LYS A 240 20.66 26.82 -3.90
C LYS A 240 21.96 27.62 -3.98
N LYS A 241 23.12 27.00 -3.75
CA LYS A 241 24.44 27.64 -3.86
C LYS A 241 24.71 28.15 -5.29
N LEU A 242 24.22 27.43 -6.30
CA LEU A 242 24.33 27.80 -7.71
C LEU A 242 23.21 28.74 -8.20
N GLY A 243 22.27 29.13 -7.34
CA GLY A 243 21.13 29.99 -7.71
C GLY A 243 20.07 29.31 -8.59
N LEU A 244 20.05 27.98 -8.66
CA LEU A 244 19.11 27.22 -9.49
C LEU A 244 17.73 27.12 -8.82
N THR A 245 16.67 27.18 -9.62
CA THR A 245 15.28 27.08 -9.13
C THR A 245 14.67 25.76 -9.59
N ASN A 246 14.06 25.02 -8.66
CA ASN A 246 13.46 23.73 -9.01
C ASN A 246 12.18 23.89 -9.85
N LYS A 247 11.85 22.86 -10.63
CA LYS A 247 10.64 22.78 -11.47
C LYS A 247 9.36 23.18 -10.73
N SER A 248 9.16 22.65 -9.52
CA SER A 248 7.94 22.92 -8.74
C SER A 248 7.79 24.39 -8.33
N LYS A 249 8.89 25.08 -8.02
CA LYS A 249 8.89 26.49 -7.65
C LYS A 249 8.73 27.36 -8.89
N LEU A 250 9.31 26.96 -10.02
CA LEU A 250 8.98 27.57 -11.30
C LEU A 250 7.47 27.46 -11.53
N ASP A 251 6.88 26.27 -11.50
CA ASP A 251 5.45 26.05 -11.74
C ASP A 251 4.51 26.85 -10.80
N VAL A 252 4.99 27.30 -9.64
CA VAL A 252 4.20 28.06 -8.66
C VAL A 252 4.46 29.57 -8.71
N CYS A 253 5.66 30.02 -9.10
CA CYS A 253 6.04 31.43 -9.11
C CYS A 253 5.97 32.05 -10.51
N PHE A 254 4.97 32.91 -10.71
CA PHE A 254 4.76 33.71 -11.93
C PHE A 254 5.38 35.11 -11.78
N SER A 255 6.12 35.56 -12.78
CA SER A 255 6.62 36.94 -12.90
C SER A 255 5.47 37.94 -13.11
N ALA A 256 5.69 39.22 -12.82
CA ALA A 256 4.65 40.24 -13.02
C ALA A 256 4.07 40.25 -14.45
N LYS A 257 4.93 40.07 -15.46
CA LYS A 257 4.53 39.97 -16.88
C LYS A 257 3.64 38.75 -17.14
N GLU A 258 4.01 37.59 -16.61
CA GLU A 258 3.21 36.37 -16.75
C GLU A 258 1.86 36.48 -16.03
N LYS A 259 1.84 37.07 -14.82
CA LYS A 259 0.61 37.31 -14.07
C LYS A 259 -0.36 38.19 -14.86
N MET A 260 0.13 39.29 -15.44
CA MET A 260 -0.66 40.17 -16.31
C MET A 260 -1.16 39.43 -17.56
N TYR A 261 -0.28 38.66 -18.21
CA TYR A 261 -0.65 37.89 -19.39
C TYR A 261 -1.78 36.89 -19.08
N ILE A 262 -1.69 36.16 -17.95
CA ILE A 262 -2.75 35.24 -17.53
C ILE A 262 -4.04 36.01 -17.24
N ALA A 263 -3.98 37.11 -16.48
CA ALA A 263 -5.15 37.93 -16.13
C ALA A 263 -5.87 38.51 -17.35
N ASN A 264 -5.14 38.86 -18.41
CA ASN A 264 -5.74 39.44 -19.61
C ASN A 264 -6.29 38.39 -20.59
N ASN A 265 -5.77 37.16 -20.56
CA ASN A 265 -6.06 36.16 -21.59
C ASN A 265 -6.84 34.95 -21.08
N PHE A 266 -7.01 34.77 -19.77
CA PHE A 266 -7.58 33.53 -19.23
C PHE A 266 -9.02 33.22 -19.66
N ASN A 267 -9.82 34.24 -19.97
CA ASN A 267 -11.20 34.05 -20.43
C ASN A 267 -11.26 33.60 -21.89
N ASN A 268 -10.30 34.03 -22.72
CA ASN A 268 -10.33 33.81 -24.18
C ASN A 268 -9.42 32.67 -24.63
N MET A 269 -8.45 32.25 -23.81
CA MET A 269 -7.51 31.17 -24.10
C MET A 269 -7.67 30.00 -23.12
N SER A 270 -7.40 28.79 -23.58
CA SER A 270 -7.28 27.60 -22.73
C SER A 270 -6.01 27.63 -21.88
N ASP A 271 -6.02 26.91 -20.76
CA ASP A 271 -4.86 26.84 -19.86
C ASP A 271 -3.65 26.18 -20.57
N LYS A 272 -3.90 25.36 -21.61
CA LYS A 272 -2.89 24.77 -22.50
C LYS A 272 -2.25 25.81 -23.43
N GLU A 273 -3.05 26.68 -24.05
CA GLU A 273 -2.54 27.74 -24.95
C GLU A 273 -1.72 28.78 -24.18
N ILE A 274 -2.22 29.20 -23.01
CA ILE A 274 -1.50 30.10 -22.10
C ILE A 274 -0.21 29.44 -21.62
N GLY A 275 -0.27 28.17 -21.23
CA GLY A 275 0.91 27.39 -20.83
C GLY A 275 1.97 27.36 -21.93
N LYS A 276 1.59 27.03 -23.17
CA LYS A 276 2.50 27.02 -24.32
C LYS A 276 3.17 28.38 -24.56
N LYS A 277 2.43 29.49 -24.42
CA LYS A 277 2.96 30.84 -24.62
C LYS A 277 3.92 31.28 -23.53
N LEU A 278 3.69 30.85 -22.29
CA LEU A 278 4.51 31.20 -21.13
C LEU A 278 5.59 30.15 -20.80
N HIS A 279 5.72 29.11 -21.63
CA HIS A 279 6.59 27.95 -21.38
C HIS A 279 6.29 27.28 -20.02
N ARG A 280 4.99 27.16 -19.67
CA ARG A 280 4.47 26.55 -18.45
C ARG A 280 3.56 25.36 -18.75
N SER A 281 3.41 24.46 -17.77
CA SER A 281 2.39 23.41 -17.86
C SER A 281 0.97 24.00 -17.76
N SER A 282 -0.01 23.37 -18.41
CA SER A 282 -1.42 23.76 -18.29
C SER A 282 -1.93 23.68 -16.85
N SER A 283 -1.44 22.70 -16.08
CA SER A 283 -1.76 22.52 -14.66
C SER A 283 -1.25 23.68 -13.81
N ALA A 284 -0.05 24.21 -14.09
CA ALA A 284 0.48 25.39 -13.40
C ALA A 284 -0.39 26.63 -13.65
N ILE A 285 -0.82 26.85 -14.90
CA ILE A 285 -1.76 27.93 -15.24
C ILE A 285 -3.08 27.77 -14.50
N ASN A 286 -3.65 26.57 -14.49
CA ASN A 286 -4.90 26.28 -13.80
C ASN A 286 -4.81 26.57 -12.29
N CYS A 287 -3.75 26.05 -11.63
CA CYS A 287 -3.50 26.27 -10.21
C CYS A 287 -3.35 27.76 -9.89
N TYR A 288 -2.61 28.51 -10.70
CA TYR A 288 -2.45 29.95 -10.52
C TYR A 288 -3.79 30.69 -10.63
N ARG A 289 -4.58 30.41 -11.67
CA ARG A 289 -5.89 31.03 -11.87
C ARG A 289 -6.82 30.77 -10.70
N PHE A 290 -6.90 29.52 -10.25
CA PHE A 290 -7.74 29.11 -9.12
C PHE A 290 -7.36 29.85 -7.83
N ARG A 291 -6.07 29.86 -7.47
CA ARG A 291 -5.56 30.57 -6.28
C ARG A 291 -5.81 32.08 -6.32
N ASN A 292 -5.81 32.68 -7.52
CA ASN A 292 -6.00 34.11 -7.72
C ASN A 292 -7.45 34.47 -8.13
N ARG A 293 -8.40 33.55 -7.98
CA ARG A 293 -9.84 33.75 -8.28
C ARG A 293 -10.12 34.24 -9.71
N LEU A 294 -9.22 33.93 -10.65
CA LEU A 294 -9.42 34.20 -12.07
C LEU A 294 -10.31 33.10 -12.66
N MET A 295 -11.59 33.11 -12.34
CA MET A 295 -12.56 32.08 -12.75
C MET A 295 -13.05 32.34 -14.17
N LYS A 296 -13.02 31.33 -15.05
CA LYS A 296 -13.55 31.50 -16.42
C LYS A 296 -15.05 31.69 -16.32
N THR A 297 -15.58 32.68 -17.05
CA THR A 297 -17.02 33.03 -17.05
C THR A 297 -17.91 31.94 -17.66
N TYR A 298 -17.32 31.00 -18.39
CA TYR A 298 -17.99 29.81 -18.88
C TYR A 298 -17.24 28.59 -18.33
N GLU A 299 -17.88 27.86 -17.42
CA GLU A 299 -17.48 26.48 -17.15
C GLU A 299 -17.60 25.71 -18.47
N LYS A 300 -16.49 25.58 -19.19
CA LYS A 300 -16.35 24.51 -20.16
C LYS A 300 -16.55 23.22 -19.39
N SER A 301 -17.55 22.45 -19.79
CA SER A 301 -17.87 21.15 -19.21
C SER A 301 -16.58 20.31 -19.06
N SER A 302 -16.44 19.58 -17.95
CA SER A 302 -15.26 18.73 -17.68
C SER A 302 -15.07 17.56 -18.66
N TYR A 303 -16.04 17.34 -19.55
CA TYR A 303 -16.01 16.33 -20.59
C TYR A 303 -15.24 16.85 -21.82
N LEU A 304 -14.35 16.04 -22.38
CA LEU A 304 -13.60 16.36 -23.60
C LEU A 304 -14.51 16.35 -24.83
N ASP A 305 -15.42 15.37 -24.92
CA ASP A 305 -16.35 15.17 -26.02
C ASP A 305 -17.66 14.48 -25.57
N LEU A 306 -18.56 14.24 -26.54
CA LEU A 306 -19.85 13.56 -26.31
C LEU A 306 -19.67 12.12 -25.82
N SER A 307 -18.69 11.38 -26.35
CA SER A 307 -18.42 10.00 -25.95
C SER A 307 -18.05 9.91 -24.47
N GLU A 308 -17.21 10.82 -23.98
CA GLU A 308 -16.82 10.87 -22.58
C GLU A 308 -18.01 11.23 -21.68
N TYR A 309 -18.85 12.18 -22.10
CA TYR A 309 -20.08 12.54 -21.38
C TYR A 309 -20.97 11.32 -21.17
N ILE A 310 -21.28 10.57 -22.24
CA ILE A 310 -22.16 9.39 -22.14
C ILE A 310 -21.51 8.30 -21.29
N ARG A 311 -20.23 7.97 -21.51
CA ARG A 311 -19.53 6.94 -20.73
C ARG A 311 -19.51 7.23 -19.22
N ARG A 312 -19.31 8.50 -18.82
CA ARG A 312 -19.30 8.88 -17.40
C ARG A 312 -20.70 8.88 -16.78
N ASN A 313 -21.73 9.19 -17.56
CA ASN A 313 -23.11 9.21 -17.08
C ASN A 313 -23.83 7.88 -17.22
N ASN A 314 -23.21 6.85 -17.80
CA ASN A 314 -23.79 5.50 -17.93
C ASN A 314 -23.44 4.58 -16.75
N ILE A 315 -23.74 5.02 -15.52
CA ILE A 315 -23.29 4.35 -14.29
C ILE A 315 -24.03 3.04 -14.04
N GLU A 316 -25.33 2.99 -14.31
CA GLU A 316 -26.16 1.83 -13.98
C GLU A 316 -25.81 0.60 -14.82
N TRP A 317 -25.62 0.80 -16.13
CA TRP A 317 -25.13 -0.26 -17.02
C TRP A 317 -23.79 -0.81 -16.55
N LYS A 318 -22.84 0.05 -16.14
CA LYS A 318 -21.53 -0.41 -15.62
C LYS A 318 -21.69 -1.27 -14.37
N LYS A 319 -22.55 -0.85 -13.43
CA LYS A 319 -22.82 -1.62 -12.21
C LYS A 319 -23.40 -3.00 -12.53
N ASN A 320 -24.34 -3.07 -13.47
CA ASN A 320 -24.99 -4.31 -13.86
C ASN A 320 -24.02 -5.24 -14.60
N SER A 321 -23.17 -4.70 -15.49
CA SER A 321 -22.09 -5.45 -16.13
C SER A 321 -21.10 -6.04 -15.11
N MET A 322 -20.63 -5.25 -14.14
CA MET A 322 -19.73 -5.74 -13.09
C MET A 322 -20.35 -6.83 -12.22
N LYS A 323 -21.62 -6.68 -11.83
CA LYS A 323 -22.37 -7.68 -11.07
C LYS A 323 -22.52 -8.98 -11.85
N LYS A 324 -22.88 -8.91 -13.14
CA LYS A 324 -23.01 -10.08 -14.03
C LYS A 324 -21.70 -10.87 -14.12
N CYS A 325 -20.56 -10.19 -14.13
CA CYS A 325 -19.24 -10.82 -14.17
C CYS A 325 -18.67 -11.20 -12.78
N SER A 326 -19.46 -11.10 -11.70
CA SER A 326 -18.99 -11.35 -10.32
C SER A 326 -17.71 -10.58 -9.97
N TYR A 327 -17.56 -9.36 -10.50
CA TYR A 327 -16.39 -8.49 -10.32
C TYR A 327 -15.06 -9.17 -10.71
N ARG A 328 -15.08 -10.07 -11.69
CA ARG A 328 -13.91 -10.80 -12.19
C ARG A 328 -13.88 -10.81 -13.71
N CYS A 329 -12.68 -11.03 -14.25
CA CYS A 329 -12.51 -11.23 -15.69
C CYS A 329 -13.23 -12.50 -16.12
N VAL A 330 -14.12 -12.39 -17.11
CA VAL A 330 -14.97 -13.51 -17.55
C VAL A 330 -14.19 -14.65 -18.22
N LEU A 331 -13.00 -14.37 -18.75
CA LEU A 331 -12.16 -15.37 -19.41
C LEU A 331 -11.06 -15.94 -18.50
N SER A 332 -10.43 -15.12 -17.65
CA SER A 332 -9.31 -15.57 -16.81
C SER A 332 -9.65 -15.83 -15.35
N GLY A 333 -10.83 -15.42 -14.87
CA GLY A 333 -11.21 -15.48 -13.44
C GLY A 333 -10.45 -14.53 -12.51
N LYS A 334 -9.43 -13.83 -13.02
CA LYS A 334 -8.64 -12.83 -12.28
C LYS A 334 -9.46 -11.57 -11.99
N ARG A 335 -8.89 -10.66 -11.19
CA ARG A 335 -9.45 -9.31 -11.01
C ARG A 335 -9.51 -8.60 -12.37
N PHE A 336 -10.62 -7.93 -12.67
CA PHE A 336 -10.78 -7.17 -13.91
C PHE A 336 -10.23 -5.74 -13.78
N ASP A 337 -9.87 -5.16 -14.91
CA ASP A 337 -9.40 -3.78 -15.04
C ASP A 337 -10.41 -2.91 -15.81
N ASP A 338 -11.04 -3.48 -16.85
CA ASP A 338 -11.93 -2.77 -17.77
C ASP A 338 -13.26 -3.50 -17.97
N ILE A 339 -14.31 -2.74 -18.33
CA ILE A 339 -15.58 -3.27 -18.83
C ILE A 339 -15.62 -3.06 -20.34
N HIS A 340 -15.54 -4.15 -21.09
CA HIS A 340 -15.62 -4.15 -22.55
C HIS A 340 -17.08 -4.20 -23.01
N HIS A 341 -17.42 -3.45 -24.06
CA HIS A 341 -18.74 -3.49 -24.68
C HIS A 341 -18.76 -4.60 -25.74
N ILE A 342 -19.62 -5.60 -25.57
CA ILE A 342 -19.81 -6.67 -26.58
C ILE A 342 -20.29 -6.06 -27.91
N TYR A 343 -21.30 -5.20 -27.83
CA TYR A 343 -21.74 -4.38 -28.96
C TYR A 343 -21.17 -2.97 -28.84
N GLY A 344 -20.42 -2.54 -29.85
CA GLY A 344 -19.54 -1.38 -29.81
C GLY A 344 -20.24 -0.09 -29.37
N PHE A 345 -19.65 0.59 -28.39
CA PHE A 345 -20.16 1.87 -27.88
C PHE A 345 -20.42 2.91 -28.99
N ASN A 346 -19.54 2.96 -30.01
CA ASN A 346 -19.66 3.91 -31.11
C ASN A 346 -20.90 3.63 -31.98
N LEU A 347 -21.28 2.36 -32.15
CA LEU A 347 -22.47 1.97 -32.92
C LEU A 347 -23.73 2.46 -32.23
N ILE A 348 -23.85 2.17 -30.93
CA ILE A 348 -24.97 2.64 -30.09
C ILE A 348 -25.05 4.17 -30.09
N LEU A 349 -23.91 4.86 -30.00
CA LEU A 349 -23.89 6.32 -30.00
C LEU A 349 -24.32 6.90 -31.35
N ASN A 350 -23.85 6.32 -32.46
CA ASN A 350 -24.24 6.76 -33.79
C ASN A 350 -25.74 6.53 -34.03
N GLU A 351 -26.26 5.37 -33.67
CA GLU A 351 -27.70 5.07 -33.77
C GLU A 351 -28.53 6.06 -32.93
N ALA A 352 -28.08 6.38 -31.71
CA ALA A 352 -28.77 7.37 -30.87
C ALA A 352 -28.80 8.76 -31.51
N LEU A 353 -27.75 9.13 -32.24
CA LEU A 353 -27.67 10.41 -32.95
C LEU A 353 -28.52 10.43 -34.22
N GLU A 354 -28.57 9.31 -34.95
CA GLU A 354 -29.44 9.13 -36.12
C GLU A 354 -30.92 9.20 -35.72
N VAL A 355 -31.32 8.50 -34.65
CA VAL A 355 -32.70 8.54 -34.11
C VAL A 355 -33.11 9.96 -33.70
N LEU A 356 -32.18 10.74 -33.16
CA LEU A 356 -32.44 12.13 -32.76
C LEU A 356 -32.27 13.14 -33.91
N ASN A 357 -31.81 12.69 -35.08
CA ASN A 357 -31.42 13.53 -36.22
C ASN A 357 -30.46 14.66 -35.80
N LEU A 358 -29.38 14.30 -35.08
CA LEU A 358 -28.39 15.24 -34.55
C LEU A 358 -26.99 14.96 -35.10
N ASP A 359 -26.34 16.01 -35.62
CA ASP A 359 -24.94 15.95 -36.01
C ASP A 359 -24.00 16.03 -34.79
N VAL A 360 -22.87 15.33 -34.88
CA VAL A 360 -21.81 15.42 -33.88
C VAL A 360 -21.16 16.80 -33.93
N LYS A 361 -21.24 17.52 -32.82
CA LYS A 361 -20.57 18.83 -32.63
C LYS A 361 -19.14 18.63 -32.13
N ASP A 362 -18.19 19.45 -32.63
CA ASP A 362 -16.75 19.37 -32.29
C ASP A 362 -16.42 19.58 -30.80
N ASN A 363 -17.36 20.12 -30.04
CA ASN A 363 -17.15 20.43 -28.63
C ASN A 363 -18.43 20.20 -27.83
N ILE A 364 -18.28 19.55 -26.67
CA ILE A 364 -19.40 19.25 -25.77
C ILE A 364 -20.19 20.50 -25.35
N ASN A 365 -19.54 21.67 -25.28
CA ASN A 365 -20.18 22.92 -24.88
C ASN A 365 -21.13 23.48 -25.95
N LYS A 366 -21.09 22.95 -27.18
CA LYS A 366 -22.05 23.29 -28.23
C LYS A 366 -23.38 22.54 -28.06
N TYR A 367 -23.47 21.56 -27.16
CA TYR A 367 -24.72 20.90 -26.81
C TYR A 367 -25.39 21.61 -25.63
N SER A 368 -26.67 21.89 -25.76
CA SER A 368 -27.54 22.30 -24.67
C SER A 368 -27.72 21.16 -23.66
N LYS A 369 -28.06 21.52 -22.42
CA LYS A 369 -28.39 20.52 -21.37
C LYS A 369 -29.53 19.59 -21.79
N LEU A 370 -30.49 20.11 -22.57
CA LEU A 370 -31.63 19.33 -23.06
C LEU A 370 -31.19 18.32 -24.13
N GLU A 371 -30.34 18.72 -25.08
CA GLU A 371 -29.76 17.81 -26.08
C GLU A 371 -28.97 16.69 -25.41
N LEU A 372 -28.08 17.03 -24.46
CA LEU A 372 -27.28 16.03 -23.73
C LEU A 372 -28.15 15.03 -22.96
N LYS A 373 -29.25 15.50 -22.37
CA LYS A 373 -30.20 14.63 -21.67
C LYS A 373 -30.93 13.71 -22.66
N LYS A 374 -31.38 14.22 -23.80
CA LYS A 374 -32.04 13.42 -24.85
C LYS A 374 -31.10 12.34 -25.39
N ILE A 375 -29.88 12.72 -25.80
CA ILE A 375 -28.87 11.78 -26.30
C ILE A 375 -28.60 10.67 -25.28
N LEU A 376 -28.43 11.02 -24.00
CA LEU A 376 -28.17 10.02 -22.95
C LEU A 376 -29.34 9.06 -22.74
N LEU A 377 -30.58 9.54 -22.82
CA LEU A 377 -31.77 8.69 -22.67
C LEU A 377 -31.92 7.74 -23.86
N THR A 378 -31.83 8.27 -25.08
CA THR A 378 -31.89 7.47 -26.32
C THR A 378 -30.75 6.46 -26.38
N PHE A 379 -29.52 6.84 -26.01
CA PHE A 379 -28.39 5.92 -25.92
C PHE A 379 -28.68 4.76 -24.96
N ARG A 380 -29.26 5.04 -23.78
CA ARG A 380 -29.57 3.99 -22.80
C ARG A 380 -30.68 3.06 -23.27
N GLU A 381 -31.67 3.60 -23.97
CA GLU A 381 -32.76 2.83 -24.57
C GLU A 381 -32.21 1.87 -25.62
N ILE A 382 -31.45 2.36 -26.59
CA ILE A 382 -30.80 1.52 -27.61
C ILE A 382 -29.88 0.48 -26.94
N GLN A 383 -29.03 0.93 -26.01
CA GLN A 383 -28.12 0.03 -25.28
C GLN A 383 -28.87 -1.09 -24.53
N SER A 384 -30.10 -0.86 -24.07
CA SER A 384 -30.87 -1.88 -23.34
C SER A 384 -31.29 -3.07 -24.22
N HIS A 385 -31.28 -2.91 -25.54
CA HIS A 385 -31.53 -3.97 -26.52
C HIS A 385 -30.27 -4.82 -26.81
N HIS A 386 -29.11 -4.44 -26.26
CA HIS A 386 -27.85 -5.15 -26.44
C HIS A 386 -27.36 -5.79 -25.13
N PRO A 387 -26.50 -6.82 -25.21
CA PRO A 387 -25.93 -7.44 -24.02
C PRO A 387 -25.17 -6.46 -23.12
N LEU A 388 -25.22 -6.73 -21.81
CA LEU A 388 -24.33 -6.08 -20.85
C LEU A 388 -22.86 -6.31 -21.20
N GLY A 389 -22.02 -5.37 -20.80
CA GLY A 389 -20.57 -5.46 -20.98
C GLY A 389 -19.95 -6.56 -20.15
N VAL A 390 -18.74 -6.95 -20.54
CA VAL A 390 -17.96 -8.02 -19.92
C VAL A 390 -16.72 -7.45 -19.25
N CYS A 391 -16.44 -7.93 -18.04
CA CYS A 391 -15.25 -7.53 -17.30
C CYS A 391 -14.03 -8.28 -17.85
N LEU A 392 -12.95 -7.56 -18.17
CA LEU A 392 -11.71 -8.11 -18.71
C LEU A 392 -10.49 -7.59 -17.96
N THR A 393 -9.40 -8.36 -17.98
CA THR A 393 -8.08 -7.81 -17.64
C THR A 393 -7.61 -6.91 -18.78
N LYS A 394 -6.73 -5.97 -18.47
CA LYS A 394 -6.14 -5.07 -19.47
C LYS A 394 -5.49 -5.84 -20.63
N GLU A 395 -4.79 -6.93 -20.32
CA GLU A 395 -4.13 -7.76 -21.34
C GLU A 395 -5.15 -8.38 -22.32
N ILE A 396 -6.23 -8.97 -21.81
CA ILE A 396 -7.25 -9.61 -22.65
C ILE A 396 -8.03 -8.57 -23.45
N HIS A 397 -8.34 -7.44 -22.82
CA HIS A 397 -9.02 -6.32 -23.46
C HIS A 397 -8.21 -5.77 -24.65
N MET A 398 -6.90 -5.57 -24.47
CA MET A 398 -5.99 -5.15 -25.53
C MET A 398 -5.90 -6.20 -26.65
N LYS A 399 -5.79 -7.49 -26.32
CA LYS A 399 -5.75 -8.57 -27.32
C LYS A 399 -6.99 -8.60 -28.21
N PHE A 400 -8.18 -8.36 -27.65
CA PHE A 400 -9.38 -8.24 -28.45
C PHE A 400 -9.26 -7.11 -29.48
N HIS A 401 -8.85 -5.92 -29.03
CA HIS A 401 -8.72 -4.75 -29.89
C HIS A 401 -7.52 -4.82 -30.86
N GLU A 402 -6.48 -5.61 -30.57
CA GLU A 402 -5.41 -5.92 -31.52
C GLU A 402 -5.94 -6.74 -32.71
N ILE A 403 -6.93 -7.61 -32.50
CA ILE A 403 -7.49 -8.48 -33.55
C ILE A 403 -8.58 -7.75 -34.35
N TYR A 404 -9.51 -7.06 -33.68
CA TYR A 404 -10.71 -6.48 -34.32
C TYR A 404 -10.72 -4.96 -34.39
N GLY A 405 -9.71 -4.29 -33.83
CA GLY A 405 -9.68 -2.84 -33.73
C GLY A 405 -10.63 -2.28 -32.65
N TYR A 406 -10.64 -0.96 -32.52
CA TYR A 406 -11.40 -0.22 -31.50
C TYR A 406 -12.79 0.27 -31.96
N GLY A 407 -13.12 0.09 -33.23
CA GLY A 407 -14.36 0.58 -33.83
C GLY A 407 -15.20 -0.55 -34.40
N ASN A 408 -16.53 -0.37 -34.37
CA ASN A 408 -17.51 -1.28 -34.98
C ASN A 408 -17.45 -2.70 -34.43
N ASN A 409 -17.22 -2.85 -33.12
CA ASN A 409 -17.18 -4.16 -32.51
C ASN A 409 -18.59 -4.78 -32.42
N THR A 410 -18.74 -6.02 -32.88
CA THR A 410 -20.01 -6.74 -32.91
C THR A 410 -20.00 -7.96 -31.99
N GLU A 411 -21.17 -8.49 -31.70
CA GLU A 411 -21.32 -9.67 -30.85
C GLU A 411 -20.68 -10.92 -31.49
N GLU A 412 -20.69 -11.03 -32.82
CA GLU A 412 -20.03 -12.12 -33.56
C GLU A 412 -18.51 -12.09 -33.36
N GLN A 413 -17.89 -10.90 -33.39
CA GLN A 413 -16.46 -10.75 -33.13
C GLN A 413 -16.12 -11.16 -31.69
N TRP A 414 -16.98 -10.79 -30.74
CA TRP A 414 -16.83 -11.20 -29.35
C TRP A 414 -16.92 -12.72 -29.19
N ASN A 415 -17.93 -13.35 -29.77
CA ASN A 415 -18.11 -14.81 -29.70
C ASN A 415 -16.93 -15.55 -30.34
N HIS A 416 -16.48 -15.11 -31.51
CA HIS A 416 -15.30 -15.66 -32.18
C HIS A 416 -14.01 -15.47 -31.35
N PHE A 417 -13.86 -14.35 -30.64
CA PHE A 417 -12.74 -14.14 -29.72
C PHE A 417 -12.76 -15.13 -28.55
N VAL A 418 -13.92 -15.32 -27.91
CA VAL A 418 -14.09 -16.21 -26.76
C VAL A 418 -13.79 -17.66 -27.14
N GLU A 419 -14.32 -18.12 -28.28
CA GLU A 419 -14.05 -19.49 -28.78
C GLU A 419 -12.55 -19.73 -28.99
N ASN A 420 -11.86 -18.80 -29.64
CA ASN A 420 -10.43 -18.92 -29.90
C ASN A 420 -9.58 -18.79 -28.63
N TYR A 421 -10.01 -17.98 -27.66
CA TYR A 421 -9.34 -17.88 -26.37
C TYR A 421 -9.41 -19.22 -25.62
N ASN A 422 -10.60 -19.82 -25.55
CA ASN A 422 -10.80 -21.10 -24.85
C ASN A 422 -10.02 -22.24 -25.51
N LYS A 423 -9.95 -22.30 -26.85
CA LYS A 423 -9.13 -23.28 -27.58
C LYS A 423 -7.62 -23.19 -27.33
N LYS A 424 -7.12 -22.03 -26.90
CA LYS A 424 -5.69 -21.82 -26.59
C LYS A 424 -5.34 -22.06 -25.12
N VAL A 425 -6.35 -22.14 -24.25
CA VAL A 425 -6.18 -22.27 -22.80
C VAL A 425 -6.59 -23.67 -22.30
N ALA A 426 -7.47 -24.37 -23.02
CA ALA A 426 -7.63 -25.82 -22.92
C ALA A 426 -6.41 -26.53 -23.53
#